data_AF-A0A7J7Z1D9-F1
#
_entry.id   AF-A0A7J7Z1D9-F1
#
_cell.length_a   1.000
_cell.length_b   1.000
_cell.length_c   1.000
_cell.angle_alpha   90.00
_cell.angle_beta   90.00
_cell.angle_gamma   90.00
#
_symmetry.space_group_name_H-M   'P 1'
#
loop_
_entity.id
_entity.type
_entity.pdbx_description
1 polymer ?
#
loop_
_entity_poly.entity_id
_entity_poly.type
_entity_poly.pdbx_seq_one_letter_code
_entity_poly.pdbx_strand_id
1 'polypeptide(L)'
;MSSHFKVARFYLLFLEALGKFKFCRVLLQHMSILMEDVEDLIRQQTSNDTISPCQQTSNDTISPRASSSYYENYHPLNEIYSWMDVITEQYPDMIEKIHIGSSYEKRPLYVLKVSEKQQAAKNAVWIDCGLHAREWISPAFCLWFIDHNRMWRKNRSDHENNPCTGTDLNRNFASKHWCALA
;
A
#
# COMPACT_ATOMS: atom_id res chain seq x y z
N MET A 1 49.26 -6.25 5.97
CA MET A 1 48.47 -5.01 5.79
C MET A 1 47.01 -5.37 5.88
N SER A 2 46.31 -5.02 6.96
CA SER A 2 44.86 -5.21 7.09
C SER A 2 44.20 -3.83 7.05
N SER A 3 43.47 -3.55 5.99
CA SER A 3 42.72 -2.31 5.79
C SER A 3 41.39 -2.42 6.54
N HIS A 4 41.31 -1.78 7.71
CA HIS A 4 40.04 -1.59 8.41
C HIS A 4 39.13 -0.68 7.59
N PHE A 5 38.09 -1.24 6.97
CA PHE A 5 36.95 -0.49 6.46
C PHE A 5 36.25 0.20 7.64
N LYS A 6 36.35 1.53 7.72
CA LYS A 6 35.55 2.32 8.66
C LYS A 6 34.17 2.51 8.05
N VAL A 7 33.15 1.88 8.62
CA VAL A 7 31.74 2.18 8.31
C VAL A 7 31.41 3.54 8.91
N ALA A 8 31.11 4.53 8.07
CA ALA A 8 30.57 5.80 8.54
C ALA A 8 29.08 5.62 8.85
N ARG A 9 28.64 6.02 10.05
CA ARG A 9 27.23 6.11 10.43
C ARG A 9 26.81 7.56 10.45
N PHE A 10 25.74 7.89 9.75
CA PHE A 10 25.06 9.18 9.82
C PHE A 10 23.85 9.07 10.75
N TYR A 11 23.58 10.13 11.51
CA TYR A 11 22.43 10.21 12.40
C TYR A 11 21.46 11.26 11.86
N LEU A 12 20.17 10.89 11.74
CA LEU A 12 19.09 11.80 11.36
C LEU A 12 18.30 12.16 12.62
N LEU A 13 18.12 13.45 12.85
CA LEU A 13 17.43 14.00 14.03
C LEU A 13 16.42 15.04 13.56
N PHE A 14 15.19 14.96 14.08
CA PHE A 14 14.21 16.03 13.95
C PHE A 14 14.45 17.06 15.06
N LEU A 15 14.48 18.35 14.70
CA LEU A 15 14.67 19.46 15.63
C LEU A 15 13.46 20.40 15.57
N GLU A 16 12.86 20.67 16.72
CA GLU A 16 11.78 21.64 16.86
C GLU A 16 12.28 23.07 16.52
N ALA A 17 11.39 23.90 15.96
CA ALA A 17 11.72 25.23 15.47
C ALA A 17 12.38 26.14 16.52
N LEU A 18 11.97 26.05 17.79
CA LEU A 18 12.57 26.79 18.90
C LEU A 18 13.98 26.29 19.26
N GLY A 19 14.26 25.01 19.02
CA GLY A 19 15.57 24.38 19.23
C GLY A 19 16.58 24.66 18.11
N LYS A 20 16.10 24.94 16.88
CA LYS A 20 16.95 25.24 15.70
C LYS A 20 17.93 26.38 15.98
N PHE A 21 17.50 27.47 16.63
CA PHE A 21 18.36 28.63 16.91
C PHE A 21 19.51 28.33 17.88
N LYS A 22 19.28 27.52 18.92
CA LYS A 22 20.30 27.18 19.91
C LYS A 22 21.29 26.14 19.36
N PHE A 23 20.79 25.19 18.57
CA PHE A 23 21.57 24.07 18.06
C PHE A 23 22.46 24.45 16.87
N CYS A 24 21.95 25.27 15.93
CA CYS A 24 22.73 25.79 14.80
C CYS A 24 23.98 26.55 15.26
N ARG A 25 23.93 27.23 16.40
CA ARG A 25 25.06 28.03 16.90
C ARG A 25 26.27 27.19 17.35
N VAL A 26 26.10 25.89 17.59
CA VAL A 26 27.14 25.02 18.18
C VAL A 26 27.72 24.00 17.18
N LEU A 27 26.96 23.56 16.17
CA LEU A 27 27.31 22.35 15.40
C LEU A 27 27.25 22.48 13.86
N LEU A 28 27.09 23.69 13.30
CA LEU A 28 26.88 23.89 11.86
C LEU A 28 28.03 23.42 10.94
N GLN A 29 29.24 23.16 11.43
CA GLN A 29 30.36 22.71 10.56
C GLN A 29 30.30 21.24 10.13
N HIS A 30 29.50 20.40 10.80
CA HIS A 30 29.44 18.96 10.53
C HIS A 30 28.03 18.44 10.23
N MET A 31 27.08 19.33 9.98
CA MET A 31 25.67 18.97 9.79
C MET A 31 25.12 19.56 8.50
N SER A 32 24.32 18.77 7.79
CA SER A 32 23.56 19.18 6.62
C SER A 32 22.07 19.19 6.94
N ILE A 33 21.35 20.20 6.46
CA ILE A 33 19.88 20.24 6.55
C ILE A 33 19.32 19.40 5.40
N LEU A 34 18.54 18.37 5.73
CA LEU A 34 17.90 17.51 4.73
C LEU A 34 16.51 18.02 4.33
N MET A 35 15.75 18.54 5.29
CA MET A 35 14.40 19.07 5.11
C MET A 35 14.27 20.37 5.91
N GLU A 36 13.96 21.47 5.24
CA GLU A 36 13.89 22.80 5.86
C GLU A 36 12.56 23.00 6.60
N ASP A 37 11.45 22.74 5.89
CA ASP A 37 10.08 22.87 6.37
C ASP A 37 9.37 21.52 6.41
N VAL A 38 9.34 20.92 7.60
CA VAL A 38 8.67 19.64 7.83
C VAL A 38 7.15 19.83 7.96
N GLU A 39 6.70 21.01 8.38
CA GLU A 39 5.27 21.28 8.55
C GLU A 39 4.56 21.32 7.20
N ASP A 40 5.16 22.01 6.23
CA ASP A 40 4.64 22.06 4.87
C ASP A 40 4.61 20.68 4.20
N LEU A 41 5.64 19.85 4.42
CA LEU A 41 5.68 18.48 3.90
C LEU A 41 4.56 17.61 4.50
N ILE A 42 4.30 17.71 5.80
CA ILE A 42 3.19 16.98 6.44
C ILE A 42 1.85 17.47 5.90
N ARG A 43 1.68 18.78 5.74
CA ARG A 43 0.46 19.37 5.16
C ARG A 43 0.23 18.85 3.74
N GLN A 44 1.25 18.83 2.90
CA GLN A 44 1.16 18.28 1.54
C GLN A 44 0.78 16.79 1.51
N GLN A 45 1.29 16.01 2.47
CA GLN A 45 0.98 14.58 2.57
C GLN A 45 -0.44 14.31 3.08
N THR A 46 -1.03 15.24 3.84
CA THR A 46 -2.35 15.09 4.47
C THR A 46 -3.46 15.86 3.74
N SER A 47 -3.11 16.83 2.89
CA SER A 47 -4.06 17.71 2.20
C SER A 47 -4.87 17.03 1.10
N ASN A 48 -4.42 15.89 0.59
CA ASN A 48 -5.12 15.20 -0.50
C ASN A 48 -6.43 14.53 -0.06
N ASP A 49 -6.64 14.37 1.26
CA ASP A 49 -7.78 13.65 1.83
C ASP A 49 -8.67 14.55 2.74
N THR A 50 -8.50 15.88 2.70
CA THR A 50 -9.36 16.79 3.48
C THR A 50 -10.75 16.95 2.85
N ILE A 51 -11.65 15.99 3.11
CA ILE A 51 -13.08 16.29 3.24
C ILE A 51 -13.56 15.84 4.62
N SER A 52 -13.93 16.83 5.42
CA SER A 52 -14.72 16.68 6.65
C SER A 52 -16.02 15.91 6.37
N PRO A 53 -16.53 15.07 7.28
CA PRO A 53 -17.78 14.30 7.09
C PRO A 53 -19.06 15.12 6.79
N CYS A 54 -18.99 16.46 6.77
CA CYS A 54 -20.15 17.36 6.85
C CYS A 54 -20.40 18.19 5.58
N GLN A 55 -19.62 18.05 4.50
CA GLN A 55 -19.84 18.81 3.25
C GLN A 55 -19.71 17.91 2.03
N GLN A 56 -20.72 17.07 1.81
CA GLN A 56 -20.94 16.47 0.49
C GLN A 56 -21.58 17.52 -0.41
N THR A 57 -20.77 18.19 -1.23
CA THR A 57 -21.25 18.92 -2.42
C THR A 57 -20.79 18.16 -3.65
N SER A 58 -21.72 17.97 -4.58
CA SER A 58 -21.75 16.97 -5.64
C SER A 58 -20.76 17.16 -6.81
N ASN A 59 -19.49 17.52 -6.56
CA ASN A 59 -18.46 17.69 -7.59
C ASN A 59 -17.06 17.31 -7.07
N ASP A 60 -16.92 16.14 -6.45
CA ASP A 60 -15.63 15.66 -5.96
C ASP A 60 -14.84 14.97 -7.07
N THR A 61 -13.84 15.67 -7.60
CA THR A 61 -12.74 15.07 -8.37
C THR A 61 -11.76 14.39 -7.39
N ILE A 62 -12.26 13.51 -6.53
CA ILE A 62 -11.45 12.63 -5.69
C ILE A 62 -11.25 11.36 -6.50
N SER A 63 -9.99 10.96 -6.65
CA SER A 63 -9.59 9.70 -7.27
C SER A 63 -10.55 8.58 -6.83
N PRO A 64 -11.37 8.03 -7.74
CA PRO A 64 -12.25 6.92 -7.39
C PRO A 64 -11.40 5.85 -6.69
N ARG A 65 -11.87 5.24 -5.60
CA ARG A 65 -11.12 4.18 -4.88
C ARG A 65 -10.71 2.99 -5.78
N ALA A 66 -11.32 2.88 -6.97
CA ALA A 66 -11.00 1.92 -8.01
C ALA A 66 -9.98 2.41 -9.06
N SER A 67 -9.51 3.66 -8.97
CA SER A 67 -8.58 4.26 -9.93
C SER A 67 -7.14 4.15 -9.44
N SER A 68 -6.19 4.06 -10.38
CA SER A 68 -4.77 3.86 -10.09
C SER A 68 -4.17 4.97 -9.23
N SER A 69 -4.68 6.20 -9.36
CA SER A 69 -4.19 7.36 -8.60
C SER A 69 -4.53 7.31 -7.11
N TYR A 70 -5.43 6.43 -6.68
CA TYR A 70 -5.72 6.23 -5.25
C TYR A 70 -4.47 5.69 -4.54
N TYR A 71 -3.85 4.66 -5.11
CA TYR A 71 -2.68 3.97 -4.54
C TYR A 71 -1.37 4.75 -4.63
N GLU A 72 -1.39 5.96 -5.20
CA GLU A 72 -0.25 6.88 -5.27
C GLU A 72 -0.28 7.90 -4.11
N ASN A 73 -1.30 7.86 -3.23
CA ASN A 73 -1.49 8.78 -2.12
C ASN A 73 -1.43 8.08 -0.75
N TYR A 74 -1.22 8.89 0.31
CA TYR A 74 -1.34 8.43 1.69
C TYR A 74 -2.75 8.65 2.21
N HIS A 75 -3.27 7.67 2.95
CA HIS A 75 -4.65 7.69 3.43
C HIS A 75 -4.77 7.65 4.94
N PRO A 76 -5.75 8.38 5.53
CA PRO A 76 -6.08 8.25 6.93
C PRO A 76 -6.75 6.90 7.21
N LEU A 77 -6.73 6.50 8.48
CA LEU A 77 -7.18 5.17 8.90
C LEU A 77 -8.66 4.88 8.56
N ASN A 78 -9.52 5.90 8.63
CA ASN A 78 -10.94 5.78 8.26
C ASN A 78 -11.12 5.47 6.76
N GLU A 79 -10.31 6.07 5.90
CA GLU A 79 -10.34 5.78 4.47
C GLU A 79 -9.78 4.41 4.16
N ILE A 80 -8.74 3.97 4.88
CA ILE A 80 -8.23 2.59 4.78
C ILE A 80 -9.34 1.58 5.13
N TYR A 81 -10.10 1.80 6.22
CA TYR A 81 -11.23 0.92 6.54
C TYR A 81 -12.32 0.92 5.47
N SER A 82 -12.66 2.10 4.95
CA SER A 82 -13.67 2.22 3.89
C SER A 82 -13.20 1.53 2.60
N TRP A 83 -11.91 1.62 2.28
CA TRP A 83 -11.30 0.89 1.17
C TRP A 83 -11.31 -0.62 1.38
N MET A 84 -11.06 -1.11 2.61
CA MET A 84 -11.15 -2.54 2.93
C MET A 84 -12.56 -3.09 2.67
N ASP A 85 -13.61 -2.32 3.00
CA ASP A 85 -14.99 -2.70 2.71
C ASP A 85 -15.21 -2.83 1.20
N VAL A 86 -14.86 -1.77 0.45
CA VAL A 86 -15.01 -1.73 -1.02
C VAL A 86 -14.27 -2.87 -1.72
N ILE A 87 -13.01 -3.14 -1.36
CA ILE A 87 -12.21 -4.16 -2.04
C ILE A 87 -12.74 -5.57 -1.77
N THR A 88 -13.30 -5.81 -0.58
CA THR A 88 -13.88 -7.11 -0.23
C THR A 88 -15.25 -7.33 -0.88
N GLU A 89 -16.06 -6.27 -1.04
CA GLU A 89 -17.31 -6.32 -1.80
C GLU A 89 -17.06 -6.48 -3.30
N GLN A 90 -15.98 -5.90 -3.82
CA GLN A 90 -15.61 -6.00 -5.23
C GLN A 90 -15.05 -7.38 -5.60
N TYR A 91 -14.36 -8.06 -4.68
CA TYR A 91 -13.74 -9.37 -4.90
C TYR A 91 -14.08 -10.39 -3.80
N PRO A 92 -15.38 -10.71 -3.60
CA PRO A 92 -15.83 -11.57 -2.51
C PRO A 92 -15.32 -13.02 -2.65
N ASP A 93 -14.91 -13.40 -3.86
CA ASP A 93 -14.42 -14.74 -4.16
C ASP A 93 -12.91 -14.92 -3.88
N MET A 94 -12.18 -13.82 -3.67
CA MET A 94 -10.72 -13.84 -3.48
C MET A 94 -10.28 -13.21 -2.17
N ILE A 95 -11.00 -12.20 -1.68
CA ILE A 95 -10.60 -11.41 -0.53
C ILE A 95 -11.62 -11.60 0.58
N GLU A 96 -11.13 -12.07 1.73
CA GLU A 96 -11.91 -12.23 2.95
C GLU A 96 -11.40 -11.25 4.01
N LYS A 97 -12.30 -10.41 4.53
CA LYS A 97 -11.98 -9.51 5.66
C LYS A 97 -12.19 -10.24 6.98
N ILE A 98 -11.12 -10.42 7.73
CA ILE A 98 -11.12 -11.14 9.01
C ILE A 98 -10.87 -10.14 10.13
N HIS A 99 -11.76 -10.10 11.11
CA HIS A 99 -11.56 -9.35 12.35
C HIS A 99 -10.77 -10.20 13.35
N ILE A 100 -9.58 -9.74 13.75
CA ILE A 100 -8.67 -10.50 14.63
C ILE A 100 -8.63 -9.98 16.06
N GLY A 101 -9.21 -8.80 16.33
CA GLY A 101 -9.22 -8.22 17.67
C GLY A 101 -9.36 -6.70 17.64
N SER A 102 -9.04 -6.04 18.75
CA SER A 102 -9.13 -4.59 18.86
C SER A 102 -7.85 -3.99 19.43
N SER A 103 -7.53 -2.77 19.01
CA SER A 103 -6.46 -1.99 19.59
C SER A 103 -6.78 -1.58 21.04
N TYR A 104 -5.79 -0.98 21.72
CA TYR A 104 -5.98 -0.42 23.05
C TYR A 104 -7.13 0.60 23.09
N GLU A 105 -7.18 1.50 22.11
CA GLU A 105 -8.23 2.51 21.92
C GLU A 105 -9.54 1.94 21.35
N LYS A 106 -9.70 0.62 21.32
CA LYS A 106 -10.91 -0.07 20.84
C LYS A 106 -11.21 0.12 19.35
N ARG A 107 -10.18 0.34 18.54
CA ARG A 107 -10.30 0.32 17.07
C ARG A 107 -10.22 -1.13 16.57
N PRO A 108 -11.01 -1.54 15.57
CA PRO A 108 -10.97 -2.91 15.06
C PRO A 108 -9.65 -3.20 14.34
N LEU A 109 -9.11 -4.40 14.52
CA LEU A 109 -7.95 -4.91 13.80
C LEU A 109 -8.42 -5.89 12.73
N TYR A 110 -8.16 -5.55 11.47
CA TYR A 110 -8.56 -6.35 10.32
C TYR A 110 -7.35 -6.96 9.62
N VAL A 111 -7.56 -8.15 9.07
CA VAL A 111 -6.66 -8.83 8.14
C VAL A 111 -7.43 -9.09 6.85
N LEU A 112 -6.82 -8.77 5.72
CA LEU A 112 -7.34 -9.18 4.42
C LEU A 112 -6.65 -10.49 4.01
N LYS A 113 -7.41 -11.57 4.01
CA LYS A 113 -6.93 -12.86 3.50
C LYS A 113 -7.21 -12.91 2.00
N VAL A 114 -6.15 -13.02 1.21
CA VAL A 114 -6.24 -13.19 -0.24
C VAL A 114 -6.04 -14.67 -0.56
N SER A 115 -7.08 -15.33 -1.07
CA SER A 115 -7.04 -16.75 -1.43
C SER A 115 -8.06 -17.10 -2.51
N GLU A 116 -7.67 -17.92 -3.48
CA GLU A 116 -8.63 -18.52 -4.41
C GLU A 116 -9.54 -19.54 -3.70
N LYS A 117 -10.80 -19.67 -4.16
CA LYS A 117 -11.74 -20.73 -3.78
C LYS A 117 -11.22 -22.12 -4.17
N GLN A 118 -10.31 -22.66 -3.39
CA GLN A 118 -9.90 -24.06 -3.42
C GLN A 118 -9.91 -24.61 -2.01
N GLN A 119 -10.58 -25.74 -1.83
CA GLN A 119 -10.76 -26.40 -0.52
C GLN A 119 -9.53 -27.20 -0.04
N ALA A 120 -8.37 -27.01 -0.67
CA ALA A 120 -7.14 -27.66 -0.26
C ALA A 120 -6.36 -26.78 0.74
N ALA A 121 -5.72 -27.41 1.72
CA ALA A 121 -4.81 -26.71 2.62
C ALA A 121 -3.64 -26.12 1.80
N LYS A 122 -3.42 -24.80 1.94
CA LYS A 122 -2.35 -24.06 1.27
C LYS A 122 -1.38 -23.50 2.30
N ASN A 123 -0.11 -23.39 1.92
CA ASN A 123 0.84 -22.59 2.69
C ASN A 123 0.41 -21.11 2.63
N ALA A 124 0.61 -20.39 3.73
CA ALA A 124 0.25 -18.98 3.85
C ALA A 124 1.51 -18.13 4.07
N VAL A 125 1.50 -16.92 3.52
CA VAL A 125 2.49 -15.88 3.79
C VAL A 125 1.79 -14.77 4.56
N TRP A 126 2.38 -14.37 5.67
CA TRP A 126 1.91 -13.24 6.47
C TRP A 126 2.69 -11.99 6.09
N ILE A 127 1.97 -10.91 5.79
CA ILE A 127 2.52 -9.58 5.52
C ILE A 127 1.76 -8.61 6.40
N ASP A 128 2.45 -7.97 7.34
CA ASP A 128 1.91 -6.85 8.12
C ASP A 128 2.53 -5.52 7.68
N CYS A 129 1.76 -4.45 7.86
CA CYS A 129 2.15 -3.10 7.57
C CYS A 129 1.70 -2.16 8.70
N GLY A 130 2.41 -1.06 8.88
CA GLY A 130 2.01 0.00 9.83
C GLY A 130 2.23 -0.33 11.30
N LEU A 131 3.17 -1.22 11.63
CA LEU A 131 3.56 -1.50 13.03
C LEU A 131 4.09 -0.24 13.72
N HIS A 132 4.83 0.60 12.99
CA HIS A 132 5.26 1.92 13.45
C HIS A 132 4.44 3.02 12.77
N ALA A 133 3.80 3.88 13.57
CA ALA A 133 2.83 4.88 13.09
C ALA A 133 3.39 5.93 12.11
N ARG A 134 4.71 6.16 12.09
CA ARG A 134 5.37 7.16 11.22
C ARG A 134 5.85 6.60 9.88
N GLU A 135 5.79 5.28 9.70
CA GLU A 135 6.29 4.61 8.49
C GLU A 135 5.17 4.54 7.43
N TRP A 136 4.63 5.69 7.00
CA TRP A 136 3.41 5.79 6.19
C TRP A 136 3.50 5.08 4.82
N ILE A 137 4.71 4.89 4.30
CA ILE A 137 4.93 4.08 3.09
C ILE A 137 4.58 2.60 3.28
N SER A 138 4.62 2.09 4.51
CA SER A 138 4.28 0.70 4.84
C SER A 138 2.79 0.39 4.59
N PRO A 139 1.82 1.07 5.21
CA PRO A 139 0.40 0.84 4.91
C PRO A 139 0.06 1.15 3.44
N ALA A 140 0.66 2.18 2.83
CA ALA A 140 0.49 2.48 1.41
C ALA A 140 0.91 1.31 0.51
N PHE A 141 2.05 0.68 0.81
CA PHE A 141 2.50 -0.54 0.14
C PHE A 141 1.49 -1.68 0.29
N CYS A 142 0.94 -1.93 1.48
CA CYS A 142 -0.06 -2.98 1.66
C CYS A 142 -1.33 -2.75 0.84
N LEU A 143 -1.84 -1.51 0.76
CA LEU A 143 -2.98 -1.15 -0.09
C LEU A 143 -2.67 -1.44 -1.56
N TRP A 144 -1.53 -0.93 -2.03
CA TRP A 144 -1.07 -1.15 -3.41
C TRP A 144 -0.88 -2.64 -3.70
N PHE A 145 -0.28 -3.39 -2.77
CA PHE A 145 -0.03 -4.82 -2.90
C PHE A 145 -1.33 -5.61 -3.11
N ILE A 146 -2.36 -5.35 -2.30
CA ILE A 146 -3.64 -6.06 -2.41
C ILE A 146 -4.34 -5.76 -3.74
N ASP A 147 -4.25 -4.52 -4.24
CA ASP A 147 -4.89 -4.13 -5.51
C ASP A 147 -4.10 -4.53 -6.76
N HIS A 148 -2.77 -4.43 -6.73
CA HIS A 148 -1.89 -4.63 -7.89
C HIS A 148 -1.30 -6.04 -7.97
N ASN A 149 -1.01 -6.71 -6.83
CA ASN A 149 -0.68 -8.14 -6.84
C ASN A 149 -1.95 -8.99 -6.94
N ARG A 150 -2.64 -8.85 -8.06
CA ARG A 150 -3.86 -9.60 -8.41
C ARG A 150 -3.59 -10.86 -9.21
N MET A 151 -2.64 -11.72 -8.78
CA MET A 151 -2.43 -13.12 -9.24
C MET A 151 -2.55 -13.35 -10.77
N TRP A 152 -2.33 -12.31 -11.60
CA TRP A 152 -2.67 -12.36 -13.01
C TRP A 152 -1.53 -13.02 -13.76
N ARG A 153 -1.75 -14.27 -14.15
CA ARG A 153 -0.75 -15.11 -14.82
C ARG A 153 -0.83 -15.06 -16.36
N LYS A 154 -2.02 -14.76 -16.91
CA LYS A 154 -2.30 -14.83 -18.35
C LYS A 154 -1.87 -13.54 -19.07
N ASN A 155 -1.82 -13.53 -20.41
CA ASN A 155 -1.65 -12.27 -21.15
C ASN A 155 -2.92 -11.39 -21.08
N ARG A 156 -3.00 -10.30 -21.85
CA ARG A 156 -4.15 -9.38 -21.90
C ARG A 156 -4.92 -9.41 -23.23
N SER A 157 -4.86 -10.52 -23.97
CA SER A 157 -5.59 -10.63 -25.24
C SER A 157 -7.09 -10.76 -25.02
N ASP A 158 -7.89 -10.07 -25.83
CA ASP A 158 -9.33 -10.24 -25.88
C ASP A 158 -9.71 -11.22 -26.99
N HIS A 159 -10.76 -12.01 -26.76
CA HIS A 159 -11.22 -13.05 -27.68
C HIS A 159 -12.68 -12.80 -28.05
N GLU A 160 -12.98 -12.88 -29.35
CA GLU A 160 -14.33 -12.69 -29.86
C GLU A 160 -15.28 -13.75 -29.27
N ASN A 161 -16.42 -13.31 -28.74
CA ASN A 161 -17.40 -14.15 -28.01
C ASN A 161 -16.92 -14.78 -26.69
N ASN A 162 -15.81 -14.32 -26.10
CA ASN A 162 -15.39 -14.73 -24.75
C ASN A 162 -15.41 -13.52 -23.80
N PRO A 163 -16.20 -13.56 -22.71
CA PRO A 163 -16.23 -12.47 -21.73
C PRO A 163 -14.97 -12.39 -20.86
N CYS A 164 -14.04 -13.36 -20.97
CA CYS A 164 -12.82 -13.42 -20.17
C CYS A 164 -11.58 -12.95 -20.96
N THR A 165 -10.82 -12.02 -20.38
CA THR A 165 -9.52 -11.57 -20.91
C THR A 165 -8.41 -12.59 -20.64
N GLY A 166 -7.48 -12.71 -21.58
CA GLY A 166 -6.18 -13.35 -21.40
C GLY A 166 -6.11 -14.85 -21.65
N THR A 167 -5.01 -15.27 -22.27
CA THR A 167 -4.56 -16.65 -22.51
C THR A 167 -3.32 -16.96 -21.68
N ASP A 168 -3.22 -18.15 -21.07
CA ASP A 168 -1.97 -18.60 -20.43
C ASP A 168 -0.94 -18.90 -21.52
N LEU A 169 0.10 -18.07 -21.60
CA LEU A 169 1.15 -18.19 -22.62
C LEU A 169 1.89 -19.53 -22.51
N ASN A 170 2.05 -20.10 -21.31
CA ASN A 170 2.67 -21.40 -21.08
C ASN A 170 1.73 -22.59 -21.35
N ARG A 171 0.55 -22.33 -21.91
CA ARG A 171 -0.41 -23.31 -22.45
C ARG A 171 -0.81 -23.00 -23.89
N ASN A 172 -0.18 -22.01 -24.53
CA ASN A 172 -0.50 -21.56 -25.88
C ASN A 172 0.52 -22.01 -26.93
N PHE A 173 1.43 -22.94 -26.59
CA PHE A 173 2.37 -23.54 -27.52
C PHE A 173 1.71 -24.70 -28.29
N ALA A 174 2.00 -24.81 -29.60
CA ALA A 174 1.48 -25.86 -30.48
C ALA A 174 2.10 -27.24 -30.17
N SER A 175 1.70 -27.84 -29.05
CA SER A 175 2.09 -29.19 -28.64
C SER A 175 1.16 -30.25 -29.20
N LYS A 176 1.63 -31.51 -29.29
CA LYS A 176 0.85 -32.64 -29.85
C LYS A 176 -0.48 -32.92 -29.14
N HIS A 177 -0.63 -32.49 -27.89
CA HIS A 177 -1.84 -32.69 -27.08
C HIS A 177 -2.57 -31.38 -26.76
N TRP A 178 -2.34 -30.32 -27.54
CA TRP A 178 -2.93 -29.01 -27.28
C TRP A 178 -4.46 -29.07 -27.37
N CYS A 179 -5.14 -28.87 -26.23
CA CYS A 179 -6.60 -28.95 -26.07
C CYS A 179 -7.28 -30.21 -26.64
N ALA A 180 -6.58 -31.35 -26.70
CA ALA A 180 -7.21 -32.60 -27.07
C ALA A 180 -8.21 -33.02 -25.99
N LEU A 181 -9.48 -33.23 -26.37
CA LEU A 181 -10.48 -33.87 -25.51
C LEU A 181 -10.02 -35.30 -25.26
N ALA A 182 -9.82 -35.65 -23.98
CA ALA A 182 -9.65 -37.04 -23.55
C ALA A 182 -10.97 -37.80 -23.70
#